data_AF-A0A947UGU3-F1
#
_entry.id   AF-A0A947UGU3-F1
#
_cell.length_a   1.000
_cell.length_b   1.000
_cell.length_c   1.000
_cell.angle_alpha   90.00
_cell.angle_beta   90.00
_cell.angle_gamma   90.00
#
_symmetry.space_group_name_H-M   'P 1'
#
loop_
_entity.id
_entity.type
_entity.pdbx_description
1 polymer ?
#
loop_
_entity_poly.entity_id
_entity_poly.type
_entity_poly.pdbx_seq_one_letter_code
_entity_poly.pdbx_strand_id
1 'polypeptide(L)'
;MKVSMDDSRINNLSELKAFLTSAKRLVLKTETINEKYRFINQTIQRFKYQKLSRKDKHTVLVYLKKVTGYKKAQVLRLVKRSLSGDLKRTVYQRYNPHIIYGSADIKLLETTDVLHRRLNSLATKEILRREAELFGRSQYSHISQVSISHINNLRDSAGYRKLWINSTKAREVPIGKTKPPEANNQPGSIRVDTVHQRDVYHINAVCEVIQWEELPTRLDLVVD
;
A
#
# COMPACT_ATOMS: atom_id res chain seq x y z
N MET A 1 28.79 14.49 1.19
CA MET A 1 29.85 14.72 2.19
C MET A 1 29.17 15.14 3.51
N LYS A 2 29.23 14.30 4.56
CA LYS A 2 28.56 14.59 5.84
C LYS A 2 29.59 15.26 6.77
N VAL A 3 29.43 16.56 7.01
CA VAL A 3 30.30 17.29 7.94
C VAL A 3 29.78 17.04 9.35
N SER A 4 30.44 16.15 10.10
CA SER A 4 30.18 15.97 11.52
C SER A 4 30.87 17.09 12.29
N MET A 5 30.13 17.82 13.13
CA MET A 5 30.71 18.83 14.01
C MET A 5 31.22 18.15 15.27
N ASP A 6 32.53 18.12 15.48
CA ASP A 6 33.14 17.78 16.77
C ASP A 6 33.32 19.05 17.60
N ASP A 7 32.49 19.21 18.63
CA ASP A 7 32.54 20.34 19.56
C ASP A 7 33.16 19.98 20.91
N SER A 8 33.79 18.80 21.04
CA SER A 8 34.40 18.31 22.29
C SER A 8 35.47 19.26 22.86
N ARG A 9 36.10 20.06 21.99
CA ARG A 9 37.17 21.01 22.34
C ARG A 9 36.67 22.33 22.91
N ILE A 10 35.38 22.66 22.77
CA ILE A 10 34.81 23.92 23.27
C ILE A 10 34.35 23.72 24.71
N ASN A 11 35.25 23.98 25.66
CA ASN A 11 35.00 23.73 27.08
C ASN A 11 34.82 25.02 27.89
N ASN A 12 35.25 26.16 27.37
CA ASN A 12 35.11 27.46 28.03
C ASN A 12 34.14 28.39 27.30
N LEU A 13 33.51 29.29 28.04
CA LEU A 13 32.61 30.33 27.51
C LEU A 13 33.34 31.32 26.57
N SER A 14 34.63 31.57 26.81
CA SER A 14 35.42 32.42 25.91
C SER A 14 35.55 31.81 24.52
N GLU A 15 35.89 30.51 24.47
CA GLU A 15 35.96 29.72 23.23
C GLU A 15 34.59 29.64 22.55
N LEU A 16 33.52 29.49 23.33
CA LEU A 16 32.15 29.49 22.81
C LEU A 16 31.80 30.82 22.12
N LYS A 17 32.23 31.95 22.69
CA LYS A 17 32.04 33.28 22.07
C LYS A 17 32.88 33.43 20.80
N ALA A 18 34.13 32.99 20.81
CA ALA A 18 35.00 32.98 19.64
C ALA A 18 34.43 32.10 18.51
N PHE A 19 33.91 30.93 18.86
CA PHE A 19 33.22 30.03 17.94
C PHE A 19 31.98 30.67 17.34
N LEU A 20 31.12 31.29 18.14
CA LEU A 20 29.92 31.96 17.62
C LEU A 20 30.24 33.12 16.68
N THR A 21 31.40 33.75 16.87
CA THR A 21 31.87 34.86 16.04
C THR A 21 32.38 34.36 14.69
N SER A 22 33.16 33.28 14.68
CA SER A 22 33.68 32.64 13.45
C SER A 22 32.60 31.86 12.70
N ALA A 23 31.69 31.19 13.40
CA ALA A 23 30.63 30.36 12.83
C ALA A 23 29.39 31.13 12.35
N LYS A 24 29.47 32.47 12.18
CA LYS A 24 28.34 33.28 11.70
C LYS A 24 27.77 32.77 10.37
N ARG A 25 28.64 32.36 9.43
CA ARG A 25 28.25 31.87 8.08
C ARG A 25 27.98 30.36 8.01
N LEU A 26 28.34 29.57 9.02
CA LEU A 26 28.13 28.12 9.02
C LEU A 26 26.67 27.76 9.33
N VAL A 27 26.10 26.83 8.57
CA VAL A 27 24.79 26.22 8.85
C VAL A 27 25.05 24.87 9.53
N LEU A 28 24.94 24.87 10.86
CA LEU A 28 25.12 23.68 11.68
C LEU A 28 23.72 23.15 11.98
N LYS A 29 23.36 21.99 11.42
CA LYS A 29 22.08 21.35 11.68
C LYS A 29 22.31 19.89 12.03
N THR A 30 22.02 19.54 13.26
CA THR A 30 21.82 18.14 13.68
C THR A 30 20.58 17.57 12.97
N GLU A 31 20.65 16.33 12.49
CA GLU A 31 19.63 15.73 11.64
C GLU A 31 18.45 15.17 12.44
N THR A 32 18.72 14.48 13.56
CA THR A 32 17.65 13.79 14.31
C THR A 32 17.23 14.52 15.59
N ILE A 33 15.97 14.31 16.02
CA ILE A 33 15.46 14.84 17.29
C ILE A 33 16.26 14.29 18.49
N ASN A 34 16.66 13.02 18.42
CA ASN A 34 17.42 12.37 19.48
C ASN A 34 18.82 12.98 19.63
N GLU A 35 19.52 13.24 18.51
CA GLU A 35 20.81 13.95 18.52
C GLU A 35 20.66 15.37 19.07
N LYS A 36 19.61 16.11 18.67
CA LYS A 36 19.33 17.45 19.21
C LYS A 36 19.17 17.41 20.73
N TYR A 37 18.44 16.44 21.26
CA TYR A 37 18.17 16.34 22.69
C TYR A 37 19.43 15.94 23.47
N ARG A 38 20.20 14.98 22.95
CA ARG A 38 21.49 14.57 23.51
C ARG A 38 22.46 15.76 23.56
N PHE A 39 22.56 16.50 22.46
CA PHE A 39 23.42 17.68 22.35
C PHE A 39 23.04 18.78 23.34
N ILE A 40 21.74 19.05 23.52
CA ILE A 40 21.25 20.02 24.52
C ILE A 40 21.65 19.58 25.93
N ASN A 41 21.41 18.32 26.31
CA ASN A 41 21.79 17.80 27.64
C ASN A 41 23.30 17.92 27.88
N GLN A 42 24.12 17.45 26.93
CA GLN A 42 25.58 17.49 27.02
C GLN A 42 26.11 18.93 27.16
N THR A 43 25.57 19.87 26.37
CA THR A 43 25.98 21.28 26.44
C THR A 43 25.62 21.92 27.78
N ILE A 44 24.43 21.63 28.30
CA ILE A 44 23.96 22.15 29.60
C ILE A 44 24.83 21.63 30.75
N GLN A 45 25.19 20.35 30.72
CA GLN A 45 26.07 19.73 31.71
C GLN A 45 27.51 20.27 31.60
N ARG A 46 28.08 20.31 30.39
CA ARG A 46 29.44 20.78 30.11
C ARG A 46 29.68 22.20 30.65
N PHE A 47 28.77 23.13 30.36
CA PHE A 47 28.91 24.53 30.81
C PHE A 47 28.29 24.80 32.19
N LYS A 48 27.83 23.78 32.92
CA LYS A 48 27.16 23.91 34.23
C LYS A 48 26.10 25.02 34.21
N TYR A 49 25.21 24.99 33.21
CA TYR A 49 24.33 26.10 32.83
C TYR A 49 23.56 26.74 34.01
N GLN A 50 23.19 25.97 35.03
CA GLN A 50 22.50 26.50 36.22
C GLN A 50 23.31 27.58 36.95
N LYS A 51 24.62 27.39 37.09
CA LYS A 51 25.55 28.27 37.82
C LYS A 51 25.99 29.50 37.02
N LEU A 52 25.64 29.58 35.74
CA LEU A 52 26.05 30.68 34.87
C LEU A 52 25.31 31.99 35.17
N SER A 53 26.00 33.11 34.92
CA SER A 53 25.41 34.45 34.93
C SER A 53 24.34 34.60 33.84
N ARG A 54 23.47 35.62 33.97
CA ARG A 54 22.46 35.90 32.94
C ARG A 54 23.05 36.13 31.54
N LYS A 55 24.21 36.79 31.47
CA LYS A 55 24.91 37.09 30.20
C LYS A 55 25.46 35.80 29.57
N ASP A 56 26.07 34.93 30.37
CA ASP A 56 26.67 33.69 29.84
C ASP A 56 25.61 32.65 29.47
N LYS A 57 24.49 32.60 30.20
CA LYS A 57 23.31 31.82 29.79
C LYS A 57 22.83 32.21 28.40
N HIS A 58 22.85 33.52 28.08
CA HIS A 58 22.48 33.98 26.74
C HIS A 58 23.43 33.43 25.66
N THR A 59 24.73 33.43 25.89
CA THR A 59 25.73 32.86 24.95
C THR A 59 25.43 31.38 24.67
N VAL A 60 25.17 30.58 25.70
CA VAL A 60 24.82 29.16 25.54
C VAL A 60 23.50 28.99 24.76
N LEU A 61 22.50 29.83 25.01
CA LEU A 61 21.24 29.78 24.26
C LEU A 61 21.42 30.11 22.77
N VAL A 62 22.26 31.10 22.45
CA VAL A 62 22.59 31.46 21.06
C VAL A 62 23.29 30.29 20.36
N TYR A 63 24.21 29.62 21.06
CA TYR A 63 24.88 28.42 20.57
C TYR A 63 23.92 27.25 20.31
N LEU A 64 23.08 26.91 21.30
CA LEU A 64 22.07 25.86 21.15
C LEU A 64 21.11 26.16 19.98
N LYS A 65 20.70 27.43 19.83
CA LYS A 65 19.86 27.88 18.71
C LYS A 65 20.56 27.65 17.37
N LYS A 66 21.84 28.01 17.27
CA LYS A 66 22.64 27.92 16.04
C LYS A 66 22.81 26.48 15.57
N VAL A 67 23.07 25.55 16.48
CA VAL A 67 23.35 24.13 16.16
C VAL A 67 22.08 23.29 15.99
N THR A 68 21.05 23.53 16.80
CA THR A 68 19.79 22.74 16.72
C THR A 68 18.81 23.26 15.66
N GLY A 69 18.96 24.53 15.26
CA GLY A 69 18.06 25.23 14.35
C GLY A 69 16.69 25.57 14.95
N TYR A 70 16.49 25.36 16.26
CA TYR A 70 15.22 25.65 16.92
C TYR A 70 15.00 27.15 17.14
N LYS A 71 13.72 27.56 17.21
CA LYS A 71 13.35 28.92 17.64
C LYS A 71 13.75 29.13 19.11
N LYS A 72 14.02 30.39 19.51
CA LYS A 72 14.43 30.75 20.87
C LYS A 72 13.50 30.19 21.96
N ALA A 73 12.18 30.30 21.75
CA ALA A 73 11.18 29.79 22.67
C ALA A 73 11.29 28.26 22.88
N GLN A 74 11.53 27.52 21.80
CA GLN A 74 11.69 26.07 21.85
C GLN A 74 12.97 25.67 22.59
N VAL A 75 14.09 26.36 22.32
CA VAL A 75 15.36 26.11 23.03
C VAL A 75 15.17 26.36 24.54
N LEU A 76 14.55 27.47 24.93
CA LEU A 76 14.27 27.76 26.34
C LEU A 76 13.42 26.68 27.00
N ARG A 77 12.37 26.20 26.32
CA ARG A 77 11.51 25.12 26.81
C ARG A 77 12.30 23.82 27.02
N LEU A 78 13.15 23.46 26.06
CA LEU A 78 13.97 22.25 26.12
C LEU A 78 15.06 22.36 27.20
N VAL A 79 15.72 23.52 27.33
CA VAL A 79 16.67 23.78 28.41
C VAL A 79 16.00 23.64 29.77
N LYS A 80 14.82 24.25 29.98
CA LYS A 80 14.08 24.11 31.23
C LYS A 80 13.77 22.63 31.54
N ARG A 81 13.33 21.87 30.54
CA ARG A 81 13.06 20.43 30.69
C ARG A 81 14.33 19.64 31.00
N SER A 82 15.45 19.95 30.38
CA SER A 82 16.77 19.34 30.64
C SER A 82 17.27 19.60 32.07
N LEU A 83 16.98 20.80 32.61
CA LEU A 83 17.33 21.12 34.00
C LEU A 83 16.53 20.32 35.03
N SER A 84 15.31 19.90 34.67
CA SER A 84 14.47 19.05 35.52
C SER A 84 14.78 17.55 35.37
N GLY A 85 15.51 17.15 34.33
CA GLY A 85 15.87 15.76 34.06
C GLY A 85 16.29 15.55 32.61
N ASP A 86 16.70 14.34 32.25
CA ASP A 86 17.22 14.06 30.90
C ASP A 86 16.16 14.27 29.81
N LEU A 87 16.50 15.10 28.81
CA LEU A 87 15.71 15.20 27.57
C LEU A 87 15.72 13.87 26.82
N LYS A 88 14.61 13.14 26.90
CA LYS A 88 14.32 11.98 26.06
C LYS A 88 13.12 12.26 25.17
N ARG A 89 13.16 11.72 23.95
CA ARG A 89 12.01 11.79 23.04
C ARG A 89 10.90 10.92 23.62
N THR A 90 9.80 11.55 24.00
CA THR A 90 8.58 10.84 24.36
C THR A 90 7.88 10.45 23.07
N VAL A 91 7.70 9.15 22.85
CA VAL A 91 6.91 8.65 21.72
C VAL A 91 5.44 8.96 22.02
N TYR A 92 4.74 9.59 21.09
CA TYR A 92 3.30 9.78 21.23
C TYR A 92 2.61 8.42 21.10
N GLN A 93 1.95 8.00 22.17
CA GLN A 93 1.12 6.80 22.20
C GLN A 93 -0.31 7.23 22.51
N ARG A 94 -1.24 6.93 21.62
CA ARG A 94 -2.66 7.16 21.82
C ARG A 94 -3.26 5.90 22.43
N TYR A 95 -3.51 5.91 23.74
CA TYR A 95 -3.99 4.74 24.47
C TYR A 95 -5.46 4.41 24.15
N ASN A 96 -6.32 5.42 24.02
CA ASN A 96 -7.74 5.24 23.71
C ASN A 96 -8.12 6.05 22.47
N PRO A 97 -7.85 5.54 21.26
CA PRO A 97 -8.40 6.16 20.06
C PRO A 97 -9.92 6.09 20.10
N HIS A 98 -10.59 7.18 19.75
CA HIS A 98 -12.03 7.16 19.54
C HIS A 98 -12.32 6.36 18.26
N ILE A 99 -12.87 5.16 18.41
CA ILE A 99 -13.23 4.27 17.31
C ILE A 99 -14.70 4.50 17.00
N ILE A 100 -14.99 5.01 15.79
CA ILE A 100 -16.36 5.14 15.31
C ILE A 100 -16.79 3.77 14.80
N TYR A 101 -16.17 3.26 13.75
CA TYR A 101 -16.50 1.97 13.14
C TYR A 101 -15.74 0.81 13.79
N GLY A 102 -16.49 -0.12 14.38
CA GLY A 102 -15.96 -1.25 15.13
C GLY A 102 -15.67 -2.49 14.27
N SER A 103 -15.43 -3.63 14.93
CA SER A 103 -15.20 -4.91 14.27
C SER A 103 -16.43 -5.40 13.47
N ALA A 104 -17.63 -5.15 13.98
CA ALA A 104 -18.89 -5.48 13.29
C ALA A 104 -19.03 -4.74 11.95
N ASP A 105 -18.74 -3.44 11.94
CA ASP A 105 -18.75 -2.63 10.71
C ASP A 105 -17.68 -3.12 9.73
N ILE A 106 -16.46 -3.40 10.21
CA ILE A 106 -15.40 -3.94 9.36
C ILE A 106 -15.82 -5.28 8.73
N LYS A 107 -16.52 -6.13 9.48
CA LYS A 107 -17.03 -7.40 8.98
C LYS A 107 -18.12 -7.19 7.93
N LEU A 108 -19.05 -6.25 8.15
CA LEU A 108 -20.08 -5.91 7.16
C LEU A 108 -19.46 -5.38 5.87
N LEU A 109 -18.48 -4.46 5.96
CA LEU A 109 -17.76 -3.96 4.79
C LEU A 109 -17.07 -5.09 4.02
N GLU A 110 -16.42 -6.01 4.73
CA GLU A 110 -15.78 -7.17 4.12
C GLU A 110 -16.80 -8.07 3.40
N THR A 111 -17.91 -8.41 4.05
CA THR A 111 -18.96 -9.23 3.43
C THR A 111 -19.55 -8.56 2.18
N THR A 112 -19.82 -7.26 2.22
CA THR A 112 -20.27 -6.48 1.07
C THR A 112 -19.21 -6.48 -0.05
N ASP A 113 -17.94 -6.28 0.29
CA ASP A 113 -16.86 -6.32 -0.69
C ASP A 113 -16.70 -7.71 -1.32
N VAL A 114 -16.89 -8.80 -0.57
CA VAL A 114 -16.83 -10.17 -1.10
C VAL A 114 -17.97 -10.40 -2.09
N LEU A 115 -19.20 -10.03 -1.72
CA LEU A 115 -20.38 -10.20 -2.57
C LEU A 115 -20.26 -9.40 -3.88
N HIS A 116 -19.67 -8.20 -3.83
CA HIS A 116 -19.58 -7.29 -4.98
C HIS A 116 -18.21 -7.29 -5.66
N ARG A 117 -17.33 -8.27 -5.37
CA ARG A 117 -15.98 -8.39 -5.95
C ARG A 117 -15.12 -7.12 -5.79
N ARG A 118 -15.25 -6.46 -4.63
CA ARG A 118 -14.55 -5.25 -4.17
C ARG A 118 -14.59 -4.11 -5.18
N LEU A 119 -15.66 -3.34 -5.12
CA LEU A 119 -15.84 -2.16 -5.96
C LEU A 119 -15.03 -0.96 -5.46
N ASN A 120 -15.02 0.10 -6.27
CA ASN A 120 -14.50 1.40 -5.84
C ASN A 120 -15.25 1.89 -4.58
N SER A 121 -14.58 2.72 -3.78
CA SER A 121 -15.09 3.11 -2.47
C SER A 121 -16.36 3.97 -2.55
N LEU A 122 -16.59 4.67 -3.67
CA LEU A 122 -17.81 5.43 -3.92
C LEU A 122 -19.02 4.49 -4.15
N ALA A 123 -18.88 3.50 -5.02
CA ALA A 123 -19.89 2.49 -5.29
C ALA A 123 -20.17 1.65 -4.04
N THR A 124 -19.13 1.32 -3.28
CA THR A 124 -19.27 0.60 -2.01
C THR A 124 -20.08 1.43 -1.02
N LYS A 125 -19.79 2.74 -0.89
CA LYS A 125 -20.57 3.65 -0.05
C LYS A 125 -22.04 3.68 -0.44
N GLU A 126 -22.33 3.76 -1.74
CA GLU A 126 -23.71 3.78 -2.22
C GLU A 126 -24.42 2.47 -1.91
N ILE A 127 -23.75 1.32 -2.05
CA ILE A 127 -24.32 0.02 -1.65
C ILE A 127 -24.66 0.01 -0.15
N LEU A 128 -23.72 0.40 0.72
CA LEU A 128 -23.94 0.42 2.17
C LEU A 128 -25.11 1.34 2.56
N ARG A 129 -25.25 2.48 1.88
CA ARG A 129 -26.39 3.39 2.03
C ARG A 129 -27.69 2.73 1.61
N ARG A 130 -27.73 2.09 0.44
CA ARG A 130 -28.93 1.43 -0.08
C ARG A 130 -29.38 0.23 0.78
N GLU A 131 -28.44 -0.55 1.31
CA GLU A 131 -28.70 -1.63 2.26
C GLU A 131 -29.39 -1.13 3.54
N ALA A 132 -29.01 0.05 4.04
CA ALA A 132 -29.66 0.67 5.19
C ALA A 132 -31.01 1.33 4.84
N GLU A 133 -31.04 2.18 3.81
CA GLU A 133 -32.20 3.03 3.49
C GLU A 133 -33.29 2.32 2.68
N LEU A 134 -32.94 1.61 1.61
CA LEU A 134 -33.93 0.98 0.72
C LEU A 134 -34.30 -0.42 1.19
N PHE A 135 -33.32 -1.21 1.63
CA PHE A 135 -33.54 -2.60 2.06
C PHE A 135 -33.84 -2.71 3.56
N GLY A 136 -33.77 -1.60 4.32
CA GLY A 136 -34.14 -1.55 5.72
C GLY A 136 -33.27 -2.41 6.66
N ARG A 137 -32.04 -2.77 6.23
CA ARG A 137 -31.16 -3.62 7.05
C ARG A 137 -30.53 -2.78 8.16
N SER A 138 -31.06 -2.93 9.38
CA SER A 138 -30.60 -2.20 10.58
C SER A 138 -29.09 -2.34 10.85
N GLN A 139 -28.51 -3.48 10.48
CA GLN A 139 -27.07 -3.77 10.60
C GLN A 139 -26.20 -2.75 9.84
N TYR A 140 -26.70 -2.23 8.72
CA TYR A 140 -25.99 -1.27 7.88
C TYR A 140 -26.17 0.20 8.31
N SER A 141 -27.04 0.47 9.30
CA SER A 141 -27.38 1.83 9.74
C SER A 141 -26.16 2.65 10.17
N HIS A 142 -25.21 2.01 10.83
CA HIS A 142 -24.02 2.66 11.34
C HIS A 142 -22.97 2.84 10.24
N ILE A 143 -22.63 1.76 9.52
CA ILE A 143 -21.61 1.79 8.47
C ILE A 143 -22.01 2.62 7.24
N SER A 144 -23.31 2.82 6.97
CA SER A 144 -23.79 3.63 5.85
C SER A 144 -23.33 5.09 5.89
N GLN A 145 -23.07 5.63 7.08
CA GLN A 145 -22.63 7.00 7.30
C GLN A 145 -21.13 7.21 7.01
N VAL A 146 -20.40 6.14 6.67
CA VAL A 146 -18.96 6.19 6.45
C VAL A 146 -18.57 7.12 5.29
N SER A 147 -17.48 7.86 5.47
CA SER A 147 -16.91 8.66 4.40
C SER A 147 -16.12 7.79 3.42
N ILE A 148 -16.02 8.23 2.16
CA ILE A 148 -15.34 7.48 1.09
C ILE A 148 -13.86 7.25 1.45
N SER A 149 -13.20 8.27 2.03
CA SER A 149 -11.81 8.14 2.48
C SER A 149 -11.68 7.15 3.63
N HIS A 150 -12.66 7.11 4.54
CA HIS A 150 -12.62 6.19 5.66
C HIS A 150 -12.86 4.74 5.25
N ILE A 151 -13.63 4.46 4.19
CA ILE A 151 -13.72 3.11 3.60
C ILE A 151 -12.32 2.58 3.23
N ASN A 152 -11.46 3.43 2.64
CA ASN A 152 -10.09 3.02 2.33
C ASN A 152 -9.28 2.74 3.59
N ASN A 153 -9.39 3.59 4.62
CA ASN A 153 -8.72 3.36 5.89
C ASN A 153 -9.17 2.04 6.55
N LEU A 154 -10.47 1.72 6.48
CA LEU A 154 -11.01 0.46 6.98
C LEU A 154 -10.47 -0.74 6.19
N ARG A 155 -10.38 -0.64 4.85
CA ARG A 155 -9.76 -1.66 4.00
C ARG A 155 -8.26 -1.86 4.26
N ASP A 156 -7.56 -0.81 4.66
CA ASP A 156 -6.14 -0.86 5.03
C ASP A 156 -5.90 -1.36 6.45
N SER A 157 -6.94 -1.43 7.27
CA SER A 157 -6.85 -1.93 8.63
C SER A 157 -6.42 -3.41 8.66
N ALA A 158 -5.66 -3.78 9.69
CA ALA A 158 -5.24 -5.16 9.89
C ALA A 158 -6.46 -6.10 10.09
N GLY A 159 -7.55 -5.61 10.67
CA GLY A 159 -8.78 -6.39 10.85
C GLY A 159 -9.40 -6.80 9.52
N TYR A 160 -9.56 -5.84 8.59
CA TYR A 160 -10.07 -6.12 7.26
C TYR A 160 -9.11 -7.03 6.47
N ARG A 161 -7.81 -6.70 6.44
CA ARG A 161 -6.81 -7.46 5.66
C ARG A 161 -6.67 -8.92 6.07
N LYS A 162 -6.90 -9.25 7.34
CA LYS A 162 -6.89 -10.64 7.82
C LYS A 162 -8.11 -11.44 7.33
N LEU A 163 -9.25 -10.79 7.17
CA LEU A 163 -10.50 -11.42 6.75
C LEU A 163 -10.61 -11.45 5.22
N TRP A 164 -10.10 -10.43 4.55
CA TRP A 164 -10.13 -10.30 3.10
C TRP A 164 -9.18 -11.28 2.41
N ILE A 165 -9.75 -12.33 1.84
CA ILE A 165 -9.03 -13.25 0.95
C ILE A 165 -9.35 -12.86 -0.49
N ASN A 166 -8.35 -12.35 -1.22
CA ASN A 166 -8.45 -12.18 -2.68
C ASN A 166 -8.56 -13.58 -3.32
N SER A 167 -9.77 -14.10 -3.43
CA SER A 167 -10.01 -15.32 -4.19
C SER A 167 -9.61 -15.08 -5.65
N THR A 168 -8.93 -16.04 -6.25
CA THR A 168 -8.60 -16.01 -7.68
C THR A 168 -9.90 -15.94 -8.48
N LYS A 169 -10.07 -14.89 -9.28
CA LYS A 169 -11.21 -14.79 -10.19
C LYS A 169 -11.16 -16.00 -11.12
N ALA A 170 -12.17 -16.86 -11.08
CA ALA A 170 -12.31 -17.93 -12.06
C ALA A 170 -12.30 -17.29 -13.45
N ARG A 171 -11.40 -17.73 -14.31
CA ARG A 171 -11.36 -17.27 -15.71
C ARG A 171 -12.58 -17.86 -16.39
N GLU A 172 -13.52 -17.01 -16.81
CA GLU A 172 -14.60 -17.42 -17.70
C GLU A 172 -13.97 -17.76 -19.06
N VAL A 173 -13.56 -19.01 -19.22
CA VAL A 173 -13.13 -19.54 -20.52
C VAL A 173 -14.41 -19.88 -21.28
N PRO A 174 -14.61 -19.40 -22.51
CA PRO A 174 -15.73 -19.83 -23.32
C PRO A 174 -15.53 -21.30 -23.69
N ILE A 175 -16.15 -22.20 -22.93
CA ILE A 175 -16.20 -23.63 -23.23
C ILE A 175 -17.27 -23.81 -24.31
N GLY A 176 -16.92 -24.43 -25.44
CA GLY A 176 -17.89 -24.76 -26.50
C GLY A 176 -18.06 -23.73 -27.62
N LYS A 177 -16.99 -23.10 -28.11
CA LYS A 177 -17.05 -22.42 -29.41
C LYS A 177 -16.98 -23.46 -30.53
N THR A 178 -18.05 -23.59 -31.32
CA THR A 178 -18.03 -24.36 -32.57
C THR A 178 -16.99 -23.76 -33.50
N LYS A 179 -15.96 -24.55 -33.82
CA LYS A 179 -14.92 -24.23 -34.79
C LYS A 179 -14.77 -25.40 -35.74
N PRO A 180 -14.45 -25.17 -37.02
CA PRO A 180 -14.01 -26.24 -37.90
C PRO A 180 -12.77 -26.93 -37.31
N PRO A 181 -12.58 -28.24 -37.54
CA PRO A 181 -11.41 -28.96 -37.06
C PRO A 181 -10.12 -28.38 -37.65
N GLU A 182 -9.15 -28.04 -36.81
CA GLU A 182 -7.82 -27.57 -37.24
C GLU A 182 -6.92 -28.80 -37.46
N ALA A 183 -6.51 -29.06 -38.70
CA ALA A 183 -5.75 -30.26 -39.08
C ALA A 183 -4.27 -30.26 -38.64
N ASN A 184 -3.76 -29.17 -38.04
CA ASN A 184 -2.41 -29.07 -37.46
C ASN A 184 -1.26 -29.69 -38.30
N ASN A 185 -1.29 -29.54 -39.63
CA ASN A 185 -0.33 -30.16 -40.58
C ASN A 185 -0.19 -31.70 -40.44
N GLN A 186 -1.16 -32.36 -39.83
CA GLN A 186 -1.32 -33.81 -39.86
C GLN A 186 -2.16 -34.19 -41.09
N PRO A 187 -1.99 -35.39 -41.66
CA PRO A 187 -2.84 -35.84 -42.77
C PRO A 187 -4.31 -35.68 -42.36
N GLY A 188 -5.06 -34.91 -43.16
CA GLY A 188 -6.45 -34.55 -42.85
C GLY A 188 -7.35 -35.78 -42.72
N SER A 189 -8.47 -35.62 -42.02
CA SER A 189 -9.54 -36.61 -42.00
C SER A 189 -10.12 -36.82 -43.40
N ILE A 190 -10.32 -38.08 -43.79
CA ILE A 190 -11.09 -38.46 -44.97
C ILE A 190 -12.53 -38.69 -44.50
N ARG A 191 -13.47 -37.97 -45.09
CA ARG A 191 -14.89 -38.27 -44.91
C ARG A 191 -15.26 -39.39 -45.88
N VAL A 192 -15.78 -40.48 -45.34
CA VAL A 192 -16.21 -41.64 -46.11
C VAL A 192 -17.73 -41.75 -46.02
N ASP A 193 -18.40 -41.48 -47.13
CA ASP A 193 -19.87 -41.49 -47.23
C ASP A 193 -20.30 -42.53 -48.28
N THR A 194 -21.29 -43.36 -47.96
CA THR A 194 -21.96 -44.18 -48.99
C THR A 194 -22.96 -43.34 -49.76
N VAL A 195 -22.80 -43.27 -51.08
CA VAL A 195 -23.71 -42.58 -52.00
C VAL A 195 -24.45 -43.61 -52.83
N HIS A 196 -25.77 -43.54 -52.82
CA HIS A 196 -26.64 -44.45 -53.58
C HIS A 196 -27.07 -43.81 -54.89
N GLN A 197 -26.74 -44.45 -56.02
CA GLN A 197 -27.18 -44.02 -57.34
C GLN A 197 -27.88 -45.16 -58.06
N ARG A 198 -29.21 -45.06 -58.14
CA ARG A 198 -30.13 -46.10 -58.67
C ARG A 198 -30.12 -47.38 -57.85
N ASP A 199 -29.54 -48.48 -58.33
CA ASP A 199 -29.46 -49.77 -57.63
C ASP A 199 -28.02 -50.10 -57.18
N VAL A 200 -27.11 -49.12 -57.27
CA VAL A 200 -25.68 -49.28 -56.96
C VAL A 200 -25.27 -48.34 -55.84
N TYR A 201 -24.54 -48.89 -54.86
CA TYR A 201 -23.91 -48.11 -53.79
C TYR A 201 -22.45 -47.84 -54.13
N HIS A 202 -22.06 -46.57 -54.12
CA HIS A 202 -20.67 -46.13 -54.23
C HIS A 202 -20.17 -45.68 -52.86
N ILE A 203 -18.96 -46.05 -52.50
CA ILE A 203 -18.28 -45.48 -51.32
C ILE A 203 -17.53 -44.26 -51.80
N ASN A 204 -17.90 -43.07 -51.34
CA ASN A 204 -17.17 -41.84 -51.64
C ASN A 204 -16.16 -41.56 -50.53
N ALA A 205 -14.92 -41.22 -50.90
CA ALA A 205 -13.87 -40.82 -49.98
C ALA A 205 -13.38 -39.41 -50.37
N VAL A 206 -13.68 -38.42 -49.52
CA VAL A 206 -13.34 -37.01 -49.75
C VAL A 206 -12.42 -36.52 -48.65
N CYS A 207 -11.29 -35.92 -49.03
CA CYS A 207 -10.43 -35.25 -48.05
C CYS A 207 -11.10 -33.96 -47.57
N GLU A 208 -11.37 -33.84 -46.26
CA GLU A 208 -12.13 -32.70 -45.71
C GLU A 208 -11.38 -31.36 -45.84
N VAL A 209 -10.04 -31.40 -45.91
CA VAL A 209 -9.20 -30.20 -45.94
C VAL A 209 -9.12 -29.60 -47.35
N ILE A 210 -8.84 -30.42 -48.36
CA ILE A 210 -8.64 -29.96 -49.74
C ILE A 210 -9.89 -30.09 -50.62
N GLN A 211 -10.98 -30.68 -50.10
CA GLN A 211 -12.22 -30.96 -50.83
C GLN A 211 -11.95 -31.71 -52.15
N TRP A 212 -10.94 -32.59 -52.13
CA TRP A 212 -10.58 -33.44 -53.26
C TRP A 212 -11.20 -34.82 -53.07
N GLU A 213 -11.89 -35.28 -54.10
CA GLU A 213 -12.55 -36.58 -54.16
C GLU A 213 -11.60 -37.59 -54.80
N GLU A 214 -11.28 -38.67 -54.09
CA GLU A 214 -10.60 -39.81 -54.70
C GLU A 214 -11.66 -40.73 -55.30
N LEU A 215 -11.71 -40.81 -56.63
CA LEU A 215 -12.62 -41.71 -57.33
C LEU A 215 -12.28 -43.17 -56.97
N PRO A 216 -13.21 -43.93 -56.37
CA PRO A 216 -12.95 -45.33 -56.04
C PRO A 216 -12.81 -46.13 -57.33
N THR A 217 -11.79 -46.98 -57.38
CA THR A 217 -11.72 -48.05 -58.37
C THR A 217 -12.96 -48.93 -58.18
N ARG A 218 -13.78 -49.06 -59.22
CA ARG A 218 -15.04 -49.82 -59.23
C ARG A 218 -14.84 -51.21 -58.61
N LEU A 219 -15.30 -51.41 -57.38
CA LEU A 219 -15.45 -52.75 -56.79
C LEU A 219 -16.86 -53.22 -57.14
N ASP A 220 -16.96 -54.06 -58.16
CA ASP A 220 -18.20 -54.80 -58.44
C ASP A 220 -18.35 -55.87 -57.35
N LEU A 221 -19.10 -55.57 -56.30
CA LEU A 221 -19.54 -56.57 -55.32
C LEU A 221 -20.72 -57.33 -55.93
N VAL A 222 -20.45 -58.54 -56.42
CA VAL A 222 -21.50 -59.52 -56.74
C VAL A 222 -22.10 -59.99 -55.42
N VAL A 223 -23.37 -59.70 -55.21
CA VAL A 223 -24.14 -60.19 -54.06
C VAL A 223 -24.88 -61.45 -54.53
N ASP A 224 -24.44 -62.62 -54.07
CA ASP A 224 -25.22 -63.87 -54.09
C ASP A 224 -26.26 -63.87 -52.96
#